data_AF-A0A9X9A2E4-F1
#
_entry.id   AF-A0A9X9A2E4-F1
#
_cell.length_a   1.000
_cell.length_b   1.000
_cell.length_c   1.000
_cell.angle_alpha   90.00
_cell.angle_beta   90.00
_cell.angle_gamma   90.00
#
_symmetry.space_group_name_H-M   'P 1'
#
loop_
_entity.id
_entity.type
_entity.pdbx_description
1 polymer ?
#
loop_
_entity_poly.entity_id
_entity_poly.type
_entity_poly.pdbx_seq_one_letter_code
_entity_poly.pdbx_strand_id
1 'polypeptide(L)' 'KQLKSGEYTVKTDISCAQISVRKGDIVSLIDDSCSGYDLIKKDGVEGWIEKGILVEIEKVKNKTLS' A
#
# COMPACT_ATOMS: atom_id res chain seq x y z
N LYS A 1 11.37 7.14 -8.87
CA LYS A 1 12.66 7.71 -8.39
C LYS A 1 13.56 7.88 -9.61
N GLN A 2 14.15 9.06 -9.82
CA GLN A 2 15.07 9.31 -10.93
C GLN A 2 16.39 8.54 -10.72
N LEU A 3 16.79 7.72 -11.69
CA LEU A 3 18.13 7.13 -11.70
C LEU A 3 19.14 8.24 -12.05
N LYS A 4 20.36 8.17 -11.50
CA LYS A 4 21.42 9.18 -11.74
C LYS A 4 21.79 9.37 -13.23
N SER A 5 21.36 8.47 -14.10
CA SER A 5 21.50 8.55 -15.57
C SER A 5 20.50 9.48 -16.26
N GLY A 6 19.49 10.00 -15.55
CA GLY A 6 18.40 10.75 -16.17
C GLY A 6 17.32 9.87 -16.79
N GLU A 7 17.42 8.55 -16.66
CA GLU A 7 16.33 7.64 -17.04
C GLU A 7 15.17 7.73 -16.05
N TYR A 8 13.98 7.92 -16.60
CA TYR A 8 12.71 7.82 -15.91
C TYR A 8 12.18 6.41 -16.08
N THR A 9 12.34 5.56 -15.07
CA THR A 9 11.61 4.30 -15.00
C THR A 9 10.21 4.60 -14.47
N VAL A 10 9.26 4.76 -15.39
CA VAL A 10 7.84 4.67 -15.06
C VAL A 10 7.61 3.22 -14.68
N LYS A 11 7.44 2.94 -13.39
CA LYS A 11 6.88 1.66 -12.96
C LYS A 11 5.52 1.58 -13.66
N THR A 12 5.36 0.57 -14.52
CA THR A 12 4.18 0.17 -15.28
C THR A 12 2.84 0.63 -14.72
N ASP A 13 1.86 0.94 -15.61
CA ASP A 13 0.45 1.28 -15.33
C ASP A 13 0.04 1.20 -13.86
N ILE A 14 0.44 2.22 -13.11
CA ILE A 14 0.06 2.35 -11.72
C ILE A 14 -1.44 2.67 -11.71
N SER A 15 -2.24 1.78 -11.11
CA SER A 15 -3.68 2.00 -10.94
C SER A 15 -3.91 3.41 -10.39
N CYS A 16 -4.63 4.27 -11.11
CA CYS A 16 -4.98 5.61 -10.60
C CYS A 16 -6.17 5.55 -9.62
N ALA A 17 -6.76 4.37 -9.43
CA ALA A 17 -8.00 4.21 -8.69
C ALA A 17 -7.73 4.23 -7.18
N GLN A 18 -8.47 5.09 -6.48
CA GLN A 18 -8.65 4.99 -5.04
C GLN A 18 -9.72 3.94 -4.74
N ILE A 19 -9.47 3.06 -3.78
CA ILE A 19 -10.42 2.00 -3.40
C ILE A 19 -10.77 2.10 -1.91
N SER A 20 -12.00 1.73 -1.57
CA SER A 20 -12.49 1.78 -0.20
C SER A 20 -12.08 0.53 0.58
N VAL A 21 -11.68 0.74 1.83
CA VAL A 21 -11.40 -0.31 2.82
C VAL A 21 -12.18 -0.06 4.09
N ARG A 22 -12.37 -1.11 4.88
CA ARG A 22 -13.02 -1.08 6.19
C ARG A 22 -12.08 -1.64 7.24
N LYS A 23 -12.28 -1.21 8.50
CA LYS A 23 -11.53 -1.78 9.62
C LYS A 23 -11.79 -3.29 9.69
N GLY A 24 -10.71 -4.06 9.71
CA GLY A 24 -10.74 -5.53 9.72
C GLY A 24 -10.54 -6.16 8.35
N ASP A 25 -10.54 -5.37 7.26
CA ASP A 25 -10.12 -5.88 5.95
C ASP A 25 -8.66 -6.33 5.99
N ILE A 26 -8.40 -7.50 5.42
CA ILE A 26 -7.06 -8.01 5.20
C ILE A 26 -6.68 -7.74 3.75
N VAL A 27 -5.57 -7.03 3.56
CA VAL A 27 -5.10 -6.58 2.25
C VAL A 27 -3.62 -6.89 2.08
N SER A 28 -3.15 -6.93 0.84
CA SER A 28 -1.72 -7.03 0.55
C SER A 28 -1.17 -5.65 0.21
N LEU A 29 -0.11 -5.22 0.91
CA LEU A 29 0.64 -4.01 0.55
C LEU A 29 1.53 -4.31 -0.66
N ILE A 30 1.40 -3.51 -1.72
CA ILE A 30 2.18 -3.64 -2.96
C ILE A 30 3.29 -2.59 -3.01
N ASP A 31 2.99 -1.31 -2.78
CA ASP A 31 3.95 -0.20 -2.83
C ASP A 31 3.59 0.87 -1.79
N ASP A 32 4.54 1.21 -0.92
CA ASP A 32 4.41 2.21 0.15
C ASP A 32 5.31 3.44 -0.09
N SER A 33 5.90 3.57 -1.28
CA SER A 33 6.88 4.61 -1.58
C SER A 33 6.27 6.00 -1.77
N CYS A 34 4.95 6.09 -1.95
CA CYS A 34 4.22 7.35 -2.01
C CYS A 34 4.03 7.91 -0.59
N SER A 35 4.18 9.23 -0.43
CA SER A 35 4.11 9.87 0.89
C SER A 35 2.68 9.96 1.45
N GLY A 36 1.67 10.04 0.58
CA GLY A 36 0.27 10.20 0.98
C GLY A 36 -0.59 8.94 0.89
N TYR A 37 -0.14 7.94 0.13
CA TYR A 37 -0.94 6.77 -0.18
C TYR A 37 -0.11 5.49 -0.20
N ASP A 38 -0.76 4.38 0.12
CA ASP A 38 -0.22 3.04 -0.04
C ASP A 38 -1.02 2.32 -1.14
N LEU A 39 -0.32 1.65 -2.06
CA LEU A 39 -0.92 0.82 -3.09
C LEU A 39 -1.18 -0.56 -2.49
N ILE A 40 -2.43 -0.99 -2.51
CA ILE A 40 -2.83 -2.28 -1.93
C ILE A 40 -3.59 -3.13 -2.94
N LYS A 41 -3.65 -4.44 -2.66
CA LYS A 41 -4.54 -5.40 -3.31
C LYS A 41 -5.60 -5.90 -2.33
N LYS A 42 -6.86 -5.81 -2.74
CA LYS A 42 -8.01 -6.34 -2.01
C LYS A 42 -8.94 -7.05 -2.99
N ASP A 43 -9.30 -8.30 -2.70
CA ASP A 43 -10.24 -9.09 -3.51
C ASP A 43 -9.87 -9.13 -5.01
N GLY A 44 -8.56 -9.17 -5.31
CA GLY A 44 -8.05 -9.17 -6.68
C GLY A 44 -7.94 -7.79 -7.36
N VAL A 45 -8.45 -6.72 -6.73
CA VAL A 45 -8.41 -5.35 -7.24
C VAL A 45 -7.24 -4.58 -6.62
N GLU A 46 -6.52 -3.83 -7.45
CA GLU A 46 -5.39 -2.98 -7.04
C GLU A 46 -5.80 -1.51 -7.03
N GLY A 47 -5.48 -0.81 -5.93
CA GLY A 47 -5.79 0.61 -5.80
C GLY A 47 -5.15 1.24 -4.58
N TRP A 48 -5.25 2.56 -4.53
CA TRP A 48 -4.63 3.38 -3.50
C TRP A 48 -5.56 3.59 -2.31
N ILE A 49 -4.96 3.62 -1.13
CA ILE A 49 -5.59 4.01 0.13
C ILE A 49 -4.74 5.06 0.84
N GLU A 50 -5.35 5.86 1.71
CA GLU A 50 -4.63 6.83 2.51
C GLU A 50 -3.60 6.16 3.41
N LYS A 51 -2.43 6.79 3.52
CA LYS A 51 -1.35 6.28 4.37
C LYS A 51 -1.73 6.30 5.85
N GLY A 52 -1.20 5.35 6.61
CA GLY A 52 -1.32 5.30 8.07
C GLY A 52 -2.57 4.59 8.60
N ILE A 53 -3.43 4.05 7.74
CA ILE A 53 -4.60 3.25 8.15
C ILE A 53 -4.30 1.74 8.21
N LEU A 54 -3.17 1.31 7.65
CA LEU A 54 -2.72 -0.09 7.69
C LEU A 54 -2.03 -0.41 9.01
N VAL A 55 -2.21 -1.65 9.49
CA VAL A 55 -1.52 -2.20 10.65
C VAL A 55 -0.87 -3.52 10.26
N GLU A 56 0.42 -3.66 10.52
CA GLU A 56 1.14 -4.93 10.29
C GLU A 56 0.64 -6.00 11.27
N ILE A 57 0.12 -7.11 10.73
CA ILE A 57 -0.48 -8.21 11.49
C ILE A 57 0.50 -8.81 12.52
N GLU A 58 1.79 -8.89 12.17
CA GLU A 58 2.83 -9.42 13.06
C GLU A 58 3.04 -8.54 14.32
N LYS A 59 2.86 -7.22 14.20
CA LYS A 59 2.91 -6.31 15.36
C LYS A 59 1.66 -6.41 16.24
N VAL A 60 0.51 -6.77 15.66
CA VAL A 60 -0.76 -6.91 16.40
C VAL A 60 -0.70 -8.13 17.34
N LYS A 61 -0.19 -9.27 16.88
CA LYS A 61 -0.08 -10.49 17.70
C LYS A 61 0.72 -10.25 18.99
N ASN A 62 1.79 -9.48 18.92
CA ASN A 62 2.66 -9.19 20.06
C ASN A 62 1.99 -8.26 21.09
N LYS A 63 1.05 -7.40 20.67
CA LYS A 63 0.34 -6.47 21.54
C LYS A 63 -0.86 -7.10 22.25
N THR A 64 -1.45 -8.15 21.68
CA THR A 64 -2.58 -8.87 22.27
C THR A 64 -2.14 -9.97 23.26
N LEU A 65 -0.85 -10.34 23.24
CA LEU A 65 -0.25 -11.32 24.14
C LEU A 65 0.50 -10.68 25.33
N SER A 66 0.37 -9.36 25.52
CA SER A 66 0.97 -8.58 26.62
C SER A 66 -0.06 -8.12 27.64
#